data_AF-A0A8J5HXK3-F1
#
_entry.id   AF-A0A8J5HXK3-F1
#
_cell.length_a   1.000
_cell.length_b   1.000
_cell.length_c   1.000
_cell.angle_alpha   90.00
_cell.angle_beta   90.00
_cell.angle_gamma   90.00
#
_symmetry.space_group_name_H-M   'P 1'
#
loop_
_entity.id
_entity.type
_entity.pdbx_description
1 polymer ?
#
loop_
_entity_poly.entity_id
_entity_poly.type
_entity_poly.pdbx_seq_one_letter_code
_entity_poly.pdbx_strand_id
1 'polypeptide(L)'
;MMPDTCWLLFLGENDEAFKFAEAANNGNLVPLFRSIFSDHLTPVLAYRCLVKEDERDAPSFLFESVEQGSMGTNVGRYSVVGAQPAMEIVAKEYSVSIMDHEEGHMTEEIVEDPMLIPRKIMESWSPQLITELPDVFCGGWAGYFSYDTVRYVEKKKLPFTNSPRDDRNLPDVHLGLYNDVIVFDHVEKKAYVIHWVRVDRYSSIESAYQDGKKKLDNLLSRVHNVNVPTLSAGSVKLSTYQFGAALTKSSMTSEEYKTAVLHAKEHIFAGDIFQIVLSQRFERRTFADPFEVYRALRIVNPSPYMAYLQARGCILVASSPEILTRTKKRTIVNRPLAGTVRRGKTEEEDKWLEQQLLNDEKQCAEHIMLVDLGRNDVGRVSKAGSVKVEKLMNVERYSHVMHISSTVTGEALADLTCWDALRAALPVGTVSGAPKSLISRHGSISLGHHVNMVCGID
;
A
#
# COMPACT_ATOMS: atom_id res chain seq x y z
N MET A 1 -42.17 41.77 -0.76
CA MET A 1 -41.37 41.25 -1.88
C MET A 1 -40.02 40.82 -1.32
N MET A 2 -39.93 39.59 -0.86
CA MET A 2 -38.67 38.87 -0.66
C MET A 2 -38.54 37.90 -1.83
N PRO A 3 -37.37 37.73 -2.46
CA PRO A 3 -37.21 36.69 -3.46
C PRO A 3 -36.98 35.35 -2.76
N ASP A 4 -37.94 34.47 -2.96
CA ASP A 4 -37.80 33.02 -2.86
C ASP A 4 -36.70 32.50 -3.80
N THR A 5 -36.27 31.27 -3.49
CA THR A 5 -35.55 30.30 -4.34
C THR A 5 -34.01 30.28 -4.27
N CYS A 6 -33.49 29.48 -3.33
CA CYS A 6 -32.23 28.77 -3.52
C CYS A 6 -32.55 27.26 -3.63
N TRP A 7 -32.52 26.76 -4.87
CA TRP A 7 -32.83 25.39 -5.28
C TRP A 7 -31.67 24.42 -4.99
N LEU A 8 -31.32 24.21 -3.72
CA LEU A 8 -30.32 23.21 -3.33
C LEU A 8 -30.98 22.01 -2.64
N LEU A 9 -31.20 20.97 -3.45
CA LEU A 9 -31.09 19.54 -3.10
C LEU A 9 -31.94 19.03 -1.92
N PHE A 10 -33.27 18.97 -2.10
CA PHE A 10 -34.13 17.96 -1.45
C PHE A 10 -34.35 16.76 -2.39
N LEU A 11 -33.26 16.12 -2.82
CA LEU A 11 -33.28 14.67 -3.08
C LEU A 11 -32.95 14.04 -1.73
N GLY A 12 -33.84 14.06 -0.74
CA GLY A 12 -34.96 13.14 -0.61
C GLY A 12 -34.49 11.98 0.27
N GLU A 13 -34.43 12.16 1.58
CA GLU A 13 -33.93 11.12 2.52
C GLU A 13 -34.61 9.75 2.34
N ASN A 14 -35.85 9.76 1.86
CA ASN A 14 -36.60 8.54 1.48
C ASN A 14 -36.00 7.79 0.27
N ASP A 15 -35.37 8.49 -0.68
CA ASP A 15 -34.71 7.88 -1.85
C ASP A 15 -33.39 7.18 -1.46
N GLU A 16 -32.63 7.78 -0.54
CA GLU A 16 -31.40 7.17 -0.01
C GLU A 16 -31.70 5.92 0.82
N ALA A 17 -32.68 6.00 1.73
CA ALA A 17 -33.12 4.86 2.53
C ALA A 17 -33.62 3.71 1.64
N PHE A 18 -34.36 4.05 0.57
CA PHE A 18 -34.84 3.07 -0.41
C PHE A 18 -33.68 2.39 -1.16
N LYS A 19 -32.71 3.15 -1.68
CA LYS A 19 -31.51 2.60 -2.35
C LYS A 19 -30.69 1.72 -1.43
N PHE A 20 -30.51 2.13 -0.17
CA PHE A 20 -29.84 1.33 0.84
C PHE A 20 -30.57 0.01 1.07
N ALA A 21 -31.89 0.03 1.21
CA ALA A 21 -32.69 -1.17 1.38
C ALA A 21 -32.64 -2.11 0.16
N GLU A 22 -32.65 -1.56 -1.06
CA GLU A 22 -32.47 -2.33 -2.29
C GLU A 22 -31.11 -3.03 -2.34
N ALA A 23 -30.03 -2.31 -2.03
CA ALA A 23 -28.69 -2.88 -1.92
C ALA A 23 -28.60 -3.95 -0.82
N ALA A 24 -29.19 -3.68 0.35
CA ALA A 24 -29.21 -4.61 1.49
C ALA A 24 -29.98 -5.91 1.22
N ASN A 25 -30.90 -5.91 0.25
CA ASN A 25 -31.56 -7.15 -0.20
C ASN A 25 -30.66 -8.03 -1.08
N ASN A 26 -29.62 -7.45 -1.69
CA ASN A 26 -28.71 -8.14 -2.60
C ASN A 26 -27.36 -8.49 -1.95
N GLY A 27 -27.09 -8.01 -0.73
CA GLY A 27 -25.93 -8.37 0.07
C GLY A 27 -25.92 -7.70 1.43
N ASN A 28 -24.95 -8.03 2.28
CA ASN A 28 -24.93 -7.65 3.69
C ASN A 28 -23.90 -6.58 4.05
N LEU A 29 -23.14 -6.08 3.08
CA LEU A 29 -22.14 -5.03 3.29
C LEU A 29 -22.40 -3.90 2.30
N VAL A 30 -23.04 -2.82 2.79
CA VAL A 30 -23.58 -1.74 1.96
C VAL A 30 -22.90 -0.42 2.34
N PRO A 31 -22.32 0.31 1.37
CA PRO A 31 -21.71 1.61 1.65
C PRO A 31 -22.77 2.71 1.71
N LEU A 32 -22.62 3.61 2.68
CA LEU A 32 -23.25 4.93 2.71
C LEU A 32 -22.18 5.97 2.44
N PHE A 33 -22.52 7.05 1.74
CA PHE A 33 -21.53 8.09 1.43
C PHE A 33 -22.13 9.49 1.31
N ARG A 34 -21.28 10.50 1.45
CA ARG A 34 -21.53 11.88 1.04
C ARG A 34 -20.39 12.37 0.16
N SER A 35 -20.75 13.04 -0.93
CA SER A 35 -19.79 13.76 -1.75
C SER A 35 -19.75 15.22 -1.31
N ILE A 36 -18.56 15.70 -0.94
CA ILE A 36 -18.33 17.08 -0.52
C ILE A 36 -17.29 17.74 -1.42
N PHE A 37 -17.25 19.06 -1.44
CA PHE A 37 -16.21 19.83 -2.11
C PHE A 37 -14.84 19.63 -1.43
N SER A 38 -13.78 19.46 -2.23
CA SER A 38 -12.42 19.24 -1.71
C SER A 38 -11.59 20.54 -1.63
N ASP A 39 -12.21 21.70 -1.78
CA ASP A 39 -11.55 23.00 -1.98
C ASP A 39 -10.89 23.48 -0.67
N HIS A 40 -11.56 23.23 0.45
CA HIS A 40 -11.12 23.57 1.80
C HIS A 40 -10.55 22.37 2.56
N LEU A 41 -10.65 21.16 1.98
CA LEU A 41 -10.21 19.93 2.61
C LEU A 41 -9.20 19.24 1.71
N THR A 42 -7.94 19.21 2.15
CA THR A 42 -6.88 18.42 1.47
C THR A 42 -6.74 17.05 2.14
N PRO A 43 -6.17 16.03 1.47
CA PRO A 43 -5.91 14.72 2.10
C PRO A 43 -5.06 14.83 3.38
N VAL A 44 -4.06 15.71 3.39
CA VAL A 44 -3.19 16.00 4.54
C VAL A 44 -4.00 16.58 5.70
N LEU A 45 -4.92 17.51 5.40
CA LEU A 45 -5.76 18.12 6.42
C LEU A 45 -6.79 17.13 6.96
N ALA A 46 -7.46 16.37 6.08
CA ALA A 46 -8.40 15.34 6.48
C ALA A 46 -7.76 14.30 7.39
N TYR A 47 -6.54 13.85 7.07
CA TYR A 47 -5.77 12.97 7.96
C TYR A 47 -5.65 13.55 9.37
N ARG A 48 -5.29 14.84 9.50
CA ARG A 48 -5.14 15.50 10.80
C ARG A 48 -6.45 15.85 11.51
N CYS A 49 -7.55 15.97 10.78
CA CYS A 49 -8.88 16.02 11.38
C CYS A 49 -9.27 14.66 12.00
N LEU A 50 -8.79 13.56 11.43
CA LEU A 50 -9.08 12.21 11.92
C LEU A 50 -8.10 11.74 13.01
N VAL A 51 -6.83 12.09 12.91
CA VAL A 51 -5.78 11.62 13.82
C VAL A 51 -5.00 12.80 14.38
N LYS A 52 -5.09 12.99 15.70
CA LYS A 52 -4.40 14.08 16.39
C LYS A 52 -2.89 13.84 16.42
N GLU A 53 -2.12 14.91 16.69
CA GLU A 53 -0.65 14.85 16.69
C GLU A 53 -0.08 13.93 17.79
N ASP A 54 -0.79 13.80 18.91
CA ASP A 54 -0.44 12.97 20.06
C ASP A 54 -0.90 11.50 19.94
N GLU A 55 -1.78 11.19 18.99
CA GLU A 55 -2.32 9.84 18.76
C GLU A 55 -1.38 8.98 17.90
N ARG A 56 -0.17 8.72 18.40
CA ARG A 56 0.88 8.00 17.64
C ARG A 56 0.63 6.52 17.45
N ASP A 57 -0.15 5.91 18.34
CA ASP A 57 -0.50 4.49 18.30
C ASP A 57 -1.86 4.21 17.65
N ALA A 58 -2.57 5.25 17.18
CA ALA A 58 -3.86 5.10 16.52
C ALA A 58 -3.68 4.58 15.08
N PRO A 59 -4.13 3.35 14.76
CA PRO A 59 -3.94 2.81 13.43
C PRO A 59 -4.69 3.64 12.39
N SER A 60 -3.98 4.02 11.34
CA SER A 60 -4.47 4.99 10.37
C SER A 60 -3.57 5.05 9.16
N PHE A 61 -4.09 5.53 8.03
CA PHE A 61 -3.32 5.69 6.81
C PHE A 61 -3.72 6.92 6.00
N LEU A 62 -2.76 7.39 5.21
CA LEU A 62 -2.94 8.29 4.09
C LEU A 62 -2.17 7.71 2.90
N PHE A 63 -2.91 7.32 1.88
CA PHE A 63 -2.39 6.82 0.62
C PHE A 63 -2.56 7.88 -0.47
N GLU A 64 -1.47 8.21 -1.14
CA GLU A 64 -1.47 9.14 -2.26
C GLU A 64 -0.73 8.51 -3.45
N SER A 65 -1.10 8.94 -4.65
CA SER A 65 -0.43 8.51 -5.87
C SER A 65 0.01 9.72 -6.67
N VAL A 66 1.09 9.56 -7.43
CA VAL A 66 1.60 10.55 -8.38
C VAL A 66 1.78 9.87 -9.72
N GLU A 67 1.15 10.40 -10.75
CA GLU A 67 1.27 9.93 -12.13
C GLU A 67 2.38 10.69 -12.85
N GLN A 68 3.22 9.96 -13.57
CA GLN A 68 4.29 10.53 -14.39
C GLN A 68 3.72 10.82 -15.79
N GLY A 69 3.59 12.10 -16.15
CA GLY A 69 3.24 12.53 -17.49
C GLY A 69 4.49 12.81 -18.34
N SER A 70 4.31 12.93 -19.66
CA SER A 70 5.38 13.26 -20.62
C SER A 70 6.06 14.61 -20.39
N MET A 71 5.45 15.49 -19.58
CA MET A 71 5.91 16.86 -19.30
C MET A 71 6.07 17.15 -17.79
N GLY A 72 5.99 16.15 -16.90
CA GLY A 72 6.17 16.35 -15.45
C GLY A 72 5.40 15.37 -14.56
N THR A 73 5.56 15.53 -13.25
CA THR A 73 4.83 14.78 -12.22
C THR A 73 3.47 15.42 -11.95
N ASN A 74 2.40 14.67 -12.14
CA ASN A 74 1.04 15.08 -11.79
C ASN A 74 0.58 14.33 -10.54
N VAL A 75 -0.21 14.98 -9.69
CA VAL A 75 -0.91 14.28 -8.61
C VAL A 75 -1.82 13.23 -9.26
N GLY A 76 -1.71 11.97 -8.82
CA GLY A 76 -2.57 10.90 -9.29
C GLY A 76 -4.03 11.22 -8.95
N ARG A 77 -4.99 10.66 -9.69
CA ARG A 77 -6.38 11.09 -9.55
C ARG A 77 -6.94 10.96 -8.13
N TYR A 78 -6.50 9.97 -7.36
CA TYR A 78 -7.07 9.65 -6.06
C TYR A 78 -6.09 9.69 -4.90
N SER A 79 -6.57 10.12 -3.74
CA SER A 79 -5.95 9.91 -2.43
C SER A 79 -6.98 9.29 -1.49
N VAL A 80 -6.54 8.43 -0.57
CA VAL A 80 -7.42 7.76 0.39
C VAL A 80 -6.90 7.96 1.80
N VAL A 81 -7.80 8.30 2.71
CA VAL A 81 -7.54 8.49 4.13
C VAL A 81 -8.43 7.55 4.93
N GLY A 82 -7.85 6.87 5.92
CA GLY A 82 -8.60 6.06 6.88
C GLY A 82 -7.98 6.15 8.26
N ALA A 83 -8.78 6.04 9.31
CA ALA A 83 -8.33 6.06 10.70
C ALA A 83 -9.27 5.23 11.55
N GLN A 84 -8.78 4.74 12.70
CA GLN A 84 -9.59 4.03 13.70
C GLN A 84 -10.33 2.84 13.09
N PRO A 85 -9.61 1.77 12.70
CA PRO A 85 -10.24 0.62 12.07
C PRO A 85 -11.26 -0.03 13.00
N ALA A 86 -12.31 -0.62 12.42
CA ALA A 86 -13.31 -1.41 13.14
C ALA A 86 -12.70 -2.69 13.74
N MET A 87 -11.65 -3.22 13.10
CA MET A 87 -10.94 -4.40 13.57
C MET A 87 -9.45 -4.30 13.25
N GLU A 88 -8.58 -4.86 14.09
CA GLU A 88 -7.16 -5.02 13.81
C GLU A 88 -6.74 -6.48 13.89
N ILE A 89 -5.85 -6.89 12.98
CA ILE A 89 -5.16 -8.18 13.00
C ILE A 89 -3.66 -7.91 13.09
N VAL A 90 -3.02 -8.39 14.14
CA VAL A 90 -1.58 -8.23 14.36
C VAL A 90 -0.97 -9.61 14.56
N ALA A 91 -0.07 -10.01 13.65
CA ALA A 91 0.60 -11.29 13.69
C ALA A 91 2.09 -11.13 13.96
N LYS A 92 2.63 -11.98 14.84
CA LYS A 92 4.07 -12.16 15.03
C LYS A 92 4.35 -13.66 15.13
N GLU A 93 5.13 -14.17 14.19
CA GLU A 93 5.30 -15.60 13.98
C GLU A 93 3.92 -16.28 13.93
N TYR A 94 3.67 -17.35 14.68
CA TYR A 94 2.37 -18.01 14.71
C TYR A 94 1.36 -17.39 15.67
N SER A 95 1.75 -16.38 16.45
CA SER A 95 0.84 -15.70 17.38
C SER A 95 0.09 -14.60 16.66
N VAL A 96 -1.24 -14.63 16.70
CA VAL A 96 -2.09 -13.60 16.11
C VAL A 96 -3.02 -13.03 17.17
N SER A 97 -3.07 -11.71 17.26
CA SER A 97 -4.08 -10.99 18.04
C SER A 97 -5.08 -10.31 17.11
N ILE A 98 -6.37 -10.45 17.42
CA ILE A 98 -7.47 -9.83 16.68
C ILE A 98 -8.26 -8.97 17.66
N MET A 99 -8.25 -7.66 17.43
CA MET A 99 -9.01 -6.68 18.20
C MET A 99 -10.25 -6.27 17.40
N ASP A 100 -11.45 -6.63 17.84
CA ASP A 100 -12.70 -6.01 17.36
C ASP A 100 -12.96 -4.76 18.20
N HIS A 101 -12.81 -3.58 17.59
CA HIS A 101 -13.02 -2.29 18.28
C HIS A 101 -14.50 -1.93 18.40
N GLU A 102 -15.38 -2.52 17.59
CA GLU A 102 -16.83 -2.31 17.72
C GLU A 102 -17.37 -3.09 18.93
N GLU A 103 -16.89 -4.31 19.16
CA GLU A 103 -17.27 -5.14 20.32
C GLU A 103 -16.38 -4.91 21.56
N GLY A 104 -15.22 -4.25 21.39
CA GLY A 104 -14.24 -4.05 22.45
C GLY A 104 -13.58 -5.34 22.92
N HIS A 105 -13.46 -6.33 22.03
CA HIS A 105 -13.01 -7.68 22.36
C HIS A 105 -11.69 -8.02 21.66
N MET A 106 -10.75 -8.57 22.43
CA MET A 106 -9.48 -9.09 21.93
C MET A 106 -9.49 -10.61 21.99
N THR A 107 -9.10 -11.23 20.88
CA THR A 107 -8.82 -12.67 20.80
C THR A 107 -7.36 -12.91 20.45
N GLU A 108 -6.80 -14.00 20.97
CA GLU A 108 -5.47 -14.47 20.63
C GLU A 108 -5.56 -15.90 20.11
N GLU A 109 -4.94 -16.15 18.96
CA GLU A 109 -4.94 -17.45 18.30
C GLU A 109 -3.53 -17.82 17.84
N ILE A 110 -3.22 -19.12 17.85
CA ILE A 110 -2.02 -19.64 17.20
C ILE A 110 -2.42 -20.12 15.82
N VAL A 111 -1.96 -19.42 14.79
CA VAL A 111 -2.33 -19.69 13.40
C VAL A 111 -1.07 -19.87 12.56
N GLU A 112 -1.08 -20.92 11.76
CA GLU A 112 0.03 -21.27 10.88
C GLU A 112 0.26 -20.26 9.75
N ASP A 113 -0.79 -19.50 9.39
CA ASP A 113 -0.78 -18.49 8.35
C ASP A 113 -1.81 -17.39 8.65
N PRO A 114 -1.36 -16.19 9.05
CA PRO A 114 -2.25 -15.11 9.46
C PRO A 114 -3.08 -14.53 8.30
N MET A 115 -2.69 -14.71 7.03
CA MET A 115 -3.47 -14.22 5.88
C MET A 115 -4.81 -14.96 5.70
N LEU A 116 -4.99 -16.12 6.33
CA LEU A 116 -6.26 -16.86 6.31
C LEU A 116 -7.33 -16.21 7.20
N ILE A 117 -6.94 -15.43 8.21
CA ILE A 117 -7.87 -14.80 9.14
C ILE A 117 -8.75 -13.75 8.46
N PRO A 118 -8.20 -12.70 7.80
CA PRO A 118 -9.04 -11.72 7.11
C PRO A 118 -9.85 -12.37 5.99
N ARG A 119 -9.29 -13.37 5.29
CA ARG A 119 -10.02 -14.17 4.29
C ARG A 119 -11.26 -14.83 4.89
N LYS A 120 -11.11 -15.55 6.01
CA LYS A 120 -12.21 -16.22 6.71
C LYS A 120 -13.27 -15.23 7.21
N ILE A 121 -12.84 -14.06 7.72
CA ILE A 121 -13.74 -13.00 8.15
C ILE A 121 -14.59 -12.49 6.97
N MET A 122 -13.98 -12.35 5.79
CA MET A 122 -14.63 -11.87 4.56
C MET A 122 -15.54 -12.91 3.91
N GLU A 123 -15.44 -14.21 4.23
CA GLU A 123 -16.27 -15.26 3.61
C GLU A 123 -17.77 -15.06 3.82
N SER A 124 -18.16 -14.42 4.93
CA SER A 124 -19.55 -14.12 5.20
C SER A 124 -20.03 -12.81 4.55
N TRP A 125 -19.18 -12.09 3.81
CA TRP A 125 -19.50 -10.77 3.27
C TRP A 125 -19.96 -10.88 1.83
N SER A 126 -21.00 -10.11 1.51
CA SER A 126 -21.53 -9.89 0.18
C SER A 126 -21.59 -8.37 -0.06
N PRO A 127 -20.43 -7.75 -0.37
CA PRO A 127 -20.34 -6.32 -0.58
C PRO A 127 -21.13 -5.88 -1.80
N GLN A 128 -21.85 -4.76 -1.67
CA GLN A 128 -22.58 -4.14 -2.76
C GLN A 128 -21.75 -3.06 -3.44
N LEU A 129 -21.57 -3.20 -4.75
CA LEU A 129 -20.90 -2.21 -5.58
C LEU A 129 -21.93 -1.18 -6.04
N ILE A 130 -21.75 0.07 -5.61
CA ILE A 130 -22.58 1.20 -6.05
C ILE A 130 -21.82 2.01 -7.11
N THR A 131 -22.53 2.43 -8.15
CA THR A 131 -21.94 3.07 -9.35
C THR A 131 -21.41 4.48 -9.11
N GLU A 132 -21.86 5.12 -8.02
CA GLU A 132 -21.57 6.49 -7.66
C GLU A 132 -20.22 6.64 -6.95
N LEU A 133 -19.67 5.54 -6.41
CA LEU A 133 -18.34 5.53 -5.81
C LEU A 133 -17.26 5.35 -6.88
N PRO A 134 -16.08 5.97 -6.70
CA PRO A 134 -14.97 5.80 -7.61
C PRO A 134 -14.45 4.36 -7.59
N ASP A 135 -13.98 3.87 -8.74
CA ASP A 135 -13.43 2.51 -8.92
C ASP A 135 -11.98 2.41 -8.39
N VAL A 136 -11.83 2.70 -7.09
CA VAL A 136 -10.62 2.64 -6.26
C VAL A 136 -10.95 2.09 -4.87
N PHE A 137 -9.92 1.84 -4.05
CA PHE A 137 -10.10 1.39 -2.67
C PHE A 137 -11.00 2.37 -1.89
N CYS A 138 -12.20 1.90 -1.53
CA CYS A 138 -13.23 2.68 -0.84
C CYS A 138 -13.51 2.19 0.58
N GLY A 139 -12.64 1.34 1.15
CA GLY A 139 -12.82 0.69 2.44
C GLY A 139 -12.35 -0.76 2.38
N GLY A 140 -12.13 -1.38 3.53
CA GLY A 140 -11.58 -2.74 3.62
C GLY A 140 -10.30 -2.81 4.44
N TRP A 141 -9.49 -3.82 4.19
CA TRP A 141 -8.25 -4.06 4.94
C TRP A 141 -7.12 -3.17 4.44
N ALA A 142 -6.54 -2.36 5.32
CA ALA A 142 -5.34 -1.59 5.02
C ALA A 142 -4.26 -1.84 6.06
N GLY A 143 -3.00 -1.93 5.63
CA GLY A 143 -1.92 -2.24 6.55
C GLY A 143 -0.62 -2.62 5.83
N TYR A 144 0.18 -3.45 6.48
CA TYR A 144 1.45 -3.90 5.94
C TYR A 144 1.73 -5.39 6.14
N PHE A 145 2.55 -5.91 5.23
CA PHE A 145 3.20 -7.22 5.32
C PHE A 145 4.71 -7.00 5.39
N SER A 146 5.35 -7.55 6.42
CA SER A 146 6.80 -7.52 6.55
C SER A 146 7.47 -8.43 5.53
N TYR A 147 8.80 -8.37 5.46
CA TYR A 147 9.56 -9.35 4.70
C TYR A 147 9.35 -10.76 5.24
N ASP A 148 9.29 -10.91 6.57
CA ASP A 148 9.15 -12.20 7.25
C ASP A 148 7.82 -12.91 6.97
N THR A 149 6.84 -12.23 6.36
CA THR A 149 5.63 -12.89 5.84
C THR A 149 5.96 -14.00 4.83
N VAL A 150 7.12 -13.94 4.15
CA VAL A 150 7.62 -15.04 3.29
C VAL A 150 7.72 -16.37 4.02
N ARG A 151 7.98 -16.36 5.33
CA ARG A 151 8.15 -17.57 6.16
C ARG A 151 6.84 -18.33 6.31
N TYR A 152 5.68 -17.66 6.23
CA TYR A 152 4.37 -18.33 6.18
C TYR A 152 4.09 -18.98 4.82
N VAL A 153 4.74 -18.53 3.76
CA VAL A 153 4.54 -19.06 2.39
C VAL A 153 5.54 -20.18 2.10
N GLU A 154 6.81 -19.98 2.44
CA GLU A 154 7.93 -20.90 2.20
C GLU A 154 8.34 -21.67 3.46
N LYS A 155 7.38 -22.04 4.31
CA LYS A 155 7.57 -22.65 5.65
C LYS A 155 8.67 -23.73 5.72
N LYS A 156 8.68 -24.65 4.75
CA LYS A 156 9.64 -25.76 4.68
C LYS A 156 11.08 -25.30 4.39
N LYS A 157 11.24 -24.18 3.70
CA LYS A 157 12.54 -23.63 3.31
C LYS A 157 13.01 -22.55 4.29
N LEU A 158 12.06 -21.87 4.95
CA LEU A 158 12.31 -20.75 5.85
C LEU A 158 11.48 -20.83 7.14
N PRO A 159 11.77 -21.80 8.02
CA PRO A 159 11.14 -21.81 9.33
C PRO A 159 11.56 -20.57 10.13
N PHE A 160 10.66 -20.10 11.01
CA PHE A 160 10.97 -19.01 11.95
C PHE A 160 12.14 -19.35 12.89
N THR A 161 12.39 -20.63 13.18
CA THR A 161 13.54 -21.08 13.99
C THR A 161 14.91 -20.73 13.39
N ASN A 162 14.96 -20.48 12.07
CA ASN A 162 16.18 -20.12 11.35
C ASN A 162 16.16 -18.65 10.91
N SER A 163 15.33 -17.80 11.51
CA SER A 163 15.33 -16.37 11.23
C SER A 163 16.61 -15.72 11.76
N PRO A 164 17.10 -14.65 11.09
CA PRO A 164 18.07 -13.75 11.70
C PRO A 164 17.50 -13.18 12.99
N ARG A 165 18.37 -12.71 13.89
CA ARG A 165 17.96 -12.07 15.14
C ARG A 165 16.98 -10.92 14.85
N ASP A 166 15.83 -10.93 15.52
CA ASP A 166 14.91 -9.80 15.52
C ASP A 166 15.38 -8.74 16.51
N ASP A 167 15.75 -7.57 15.98
CA ASP A 167 16.22 -6.42 16.74
C ASP A 167 15.22 -5.26 16.74
N ARG A 168 14.07 -5.40 16.07
CA ARG A 168 13.01 -4.38 16.02
C ARG A 168 11.73 -4.82 16.68
N ASN A 169 11.51 -6.14 16.80
CA ASN A 169 10.29 -6.72 17.35
C ASN A 169 9.03 -6.17 16.67
N LEU A 170 9.08 -6.03 15.33
CA LEU A 170 7.93 -5.60 14.54
C LEU A 170 6.98 -6.78 14.31
N PRO A 171 5.67 -6.55 14.29
CA PRO A 171 4.72 -7.51 13.72
C PRO A 171 5.11 -7.92 12.30
N ASP A 172 4.88 -9.19 11.98
CA ASP A 172 5.08 -9.69 10.64
C ASP A 172 3.95 -9.26 9.70
N VAL A 173 2.75 -9.06 10.27
CA VAL A 173 1.54 -8.53 9.62
C VAL A 173 0.84 -7.57 10.58
N HIS A 174 0.43 -6.40 10.10
CA HIS A 174 -0.54 -5.53 10.78
C HIS A 174 -1.58 -5.07 9.75
N LEU A 175 -2.85 -5.38 9.99
CA LEU A 175 -3.97 -5.01 9.14
C LEU A 175 -5.07 -4.38 9.98
N GLY A 176 -5.60 -3.24 9.55
CA GLY A 176 -6.84 -2.66 10.05
C GLY A 176 -7.96 -2.82 9.04
N LEU A 177 -9.17 -3.18 9.48
CA LEU A 177 -10.39 -3.14 8.69
C LEU A 177 -11.04 -1.76 8.83
N TYR A 178 -11.03 -0.97 7.77
CA TYR A 178 -11.55 0.39 7.76
C TYR A 178 -12.90 0.45 7.07
N ASN A 179 -13.95 0.57 7.89
CA ASN A 179 -15.30 0.85 7.42
C ASN A 179 -15.46 2.34 7.04
N ASP A 180 -14.67 3.20 7.69
CA ASP A 180 -14.65 4.65 7.50
C ASP A 180 -13.45 5.07 6.65
N VAL A 181 -13.70 5.63 5.47
CA VAL A 181 -12.64 6.22 4.65
C VAL A 181 -13.09 7.51 3.97
N ILE A 182 -12.11 8.31 3.56
CA ILE A 182 -12.31 9.50 2.75
C ILE A 182 -11.48 9.36 1.48
N VAL A 183 -12.15 9.34 0.32
CA VAL A 183 -11.54 9.23 -1.00
C VAL A 183 -11.61 10.59 -1.70
N PHE A 184 -10.46 11.18 -2.00
CA PHE A 184 -10.35 12.42 -2.75
C PHE A 184 -10.25 12.13 -4.24
N ASP A 185 -11.09 12.76 -5.06
CA ASP A 185 -10.95 12.83 -6.51
C ASP A 185 -10.41 14.22 -6.90
N HIS A 186 -9.12 14.27 -7.20
CA HIS A 186 -8.42 15.52 -7.51
C HIS A 186 -8.80 16.10 -8.87
N VAL A 187 -9.37 15.29 -9.76
CA VAL A 187 -9.84 15.73 -11.08
C VAL A 187 -11.22 16.37 -10.95
N GLU A 188 -12.13 15.71 -10.23
CA GLU A 188 -13.50 16.21 -10.04
C GLU A 188 -13.63 17.25 -8.91
N LYS A 189 -12.57 17.46 -8.10
CA LYS A 189 -12.56 18.37 -6.94
C LYS A 189 -13.58 17.99 -5.87
N LYS A 190 -13.71 16.68 -5.64
CA LYS A 190 -14.65 16.10 -4.67
C LYS A 190 -13.91 15.23 -3.67
N ALA A 191 -14.47 15.12 -2.47
CA ALA A 191 -14.13 14.07 -1.52
C ALA A 191 -15.38 13.23 -1.22
N TYR A 192 -15.26 11.91 -1.35
CA TYR A 192 -16.26 10.95 -0.94
C TYR A 192 -15.96 10.54 0.50
N VAL A 193 -16.83 10.91 1.42
CA VAL A 193 -16.79 10.43 2.81
C VAL A 193 -17.67 9.20 2.87
N ILE A 194 -17.10 8.04 3.22
CA ILE A 194 -17.70 6.73 3.02
C ILE A 194 -17.72 5.99 4.36
N HIS A 195 -18.86 5.39 4.69
CA HIS A 195 -19.04 4.47 5.80
C HIS A 195 -19.65 3.16 5.30
N TRP A 196 -19.02 2.03 5.58
CA TRP A 196 -19.53 0.70 5.25
C TRP A 196 -20.37 0.10 6.38
N VAL A 197 -21.58 -0.35 6.04
CA VAL A 197 -22.54 -0.91 7.00
C VAL A 197 -22.68 -2.42 6.79
N ARG A 198 -22.42 -3.19 7.85
CA ARG A 198 -22.73 -4.64 7.93
C ARG A 198 -24.18 -4.84 8.37
N VAL A 199 -25.09 -5.01 7.42
CA VAL A 199 -26.54 -5.08 7.64
C VAL A 199 -26.93 -6.27 8.53
N ASP A 200 -26.21 -7.38 8.41
CA ASP A 200 -26.41 -8.60 9.18
C ASP A 200 -26.06 -8.48 10.67
N ARG A 201 -25.44 -7.38 11.10
CA ARG A 201 -25.22 -7.04 12.52
C ARG A 201 -26.43 -6.36 13.18
N TYR A 202 -27.49 -6.07 12.43
CA TYR A 202 -28.66 -5.36 12.93
C TYR A 202 -29.93 -6.22 12.88
N SER A 203 -30.92 -5.87 13.70
CA SER A 203 -32.21 -6.57 13.74
C SER A 203 -33.13 -6.21 12.55
N SER A 204 -32.86 -5.10 11.86
CA SER A 204 -33.61 -4.68 10.68
C SER A 204 -32.75 -3.81 9.74
N ILE A 205 -33.07 -3.80 8.45
CA ILE A 205 -32.44 -2.91 7.45
C ILE A 205 -32.58 -1.43 7.87
N GLU A 206 -33.74 -1.05 8.41
CA GLU A 206 -33.97 0.32 8.88
C GLU A 206 -33.02 0.70 10.03
N SER A 207 -32.85 -0.18 11.02
CA SER A 207 -31.90 0.10 12.11
C SER A 207 -30.44 0.18 11.62
N ALA A 208 -30.05 -0.67 10.66
CA ALA A 208 -28.74 -0.61 10.02
C ALA A 208 -28.53 0.72 9.29
N TYR A 209 -29.53 1.18 8.54
CA TYR A 209 -29.49 2.46 7.84
C TYR A 209 -29.35 3.65 8.79
N GLN A 210 -30.17 3.70 9.84
CA GLN A 210 -30.16 4.82 10.79
C GLN A 210 -28.84 4.91 11.57
N ASP A 211 -28.29 3.78 12.03
CA ASP A 211 -26.98 3.78 12.70
C ASP A 211 -25.84 4.11 11.72
N GLY A 212 -25.87 3.52 10.52
CA GLY A 212 -24.89 3.80 9.47
C GLY A 212 -24.87 5.28 9.06
N LYS A 213 -26.05 5.90 8.91
CA LYS A 213 -26.19 7.33 8.63
C LYS A 213 -25.61 8.18 9.76
N LYS A 214 -25.90 7.82 11.01
CA LYS A 214 -25.33 8.51 12.18
C LYS A 214 -23.80 8.40 12.21
N LYS A 215 -23.23 7.24 11.91
CA LYS A 215 -21.76 7.05 11.82
C LYS A 215 -21.15 7.88 10.69
N LEU A 216 -21.79 7.92 9.52
CA LEU A 216 -21.39 8.77 8.41
C LEU A 216 -21.44 10.26 8.76
N ASP A 217 -22.51 10.73 9.39
CA ASP A 217 -22.66 12.12 9.83
C ASP A 217 -21.59 12.49 10.88
N ASN A 218 -21.26 11.56 11.78
CA ASN A 218 -20.15 11.75 12.72
C ASN A 218 -18.81 11.89 11.99
N LEU A 219 -18.52 11.05 10.99
CA LEU A 219 -17.29 11.15 10.19
C LEU A 219 -17.21 12.48 9.44
N LEU A 220 -18.32 12.92 8.83
CA LEU A 220 -18.44 14.22 8.17
C LEU A 220 -18.17 15.38 9.14
N SER A 221 -18.75 15.32 10.34
CA SER A 221 -18.57 16.37 11.34
C SER A 221 -17.11 16.57 11.75
N ARG A 222 -16.29 15.49 11.73
CA ARG A 222 -14.86 15.55 12.05
C ARG A 222 -14.06 16.33 11.01
N VAL A 223 -14.42 16.21 9.72
CA VAL A 223 -13.71 16.90 8.63
C VAL A 223 -14.29 18.26 8.27
N HIS A 224 -15.53 18.54 8.67
CA HIS A 224 -16.15 19.87 8.56
C HIS A 224 -15.95 20.76 9.80
N ASN A 225 -15.25 20.27 10.83
CA ASN A 225 -15.20 20.93 12.14
C ASN A 225 -14.61 22.35 12.09
N VAL A 226 -15.14 23.23 12.95
CA VAL A 226 -14.79 24.66 13.06
C VAL A 226 -13.34 24.89 13.52
N ASN A 227 -12.77 23.92 14.26
CA ASN A 227 -11.40 23.97 14.77
C ASN A 227 -10.45 23.16 13.87
N VAL A 228 -10.17 23.71 12.69
CA VAL A 228 -9.23 23.13 11.73
C VAL A 228 -7.84 22.96 12.38
N PRO A 229 -7.24 21.76 12.36
CA PRO A 229 -5.90 21.54 12.90
C PRO A 229 -4.89 22.50 12.26
N THR A 230 -4.05 23.14 13.09
CA THR A 230 -2.96 23.96 12.58
C THR A 230 -1.83 23.07 12.11
N LEU A 231 -1.62 23.00 10.80
CA LEU A 231 -0.46 22.34 10.22
C LEU A 231 0.76 23.26 10.32
N SER A 232 1.91 22.73 10.72
CA SER A 232 3.19 23.46 10.60
C SER A 232 3.35 23.95 9.17
N ALA A 233 3.67 25.22 8.94
CA ALA A 233 3.87 25.74 7.59
C ALA A 233 4.97 24.94 6.84
N GLY A 234 6.00 24.51 7.59
CA GLY A 234 7.15 23.80 7.04
C GLY A 234 7.95 24.64 6.05
N SER A 235 9.18 24.23 5.74
CA SER A 235 9.90 24.74 4.57
C SER A 235 10.82 23.65 4.03
N VAL A 236 10.85 23.50 2.71
CA VAL A 236 11.71 22.54 2.03
C VAL A 236 12.58 23.30 1.06
N LYS A 237 13.91 23.22 1.25
CA LYS A 237 14.88 23.68 0.25
C LYS A 237 15.23 22.49 -0.64
N LEU A 238 14.83 22.52 -1.91
CA LEU A 238 15.17 21.51 -2.90
C LEU A 238 16.64 21.65 -3.33
N SER A 239 17.56 21.38 -2.41
CA SER A 239 19.00 21.28 -2.71
C SER A 239 19.40 19.82 -2.60
N THR A 240 19.09 19.04 -3.63
CA THR A 240 19.35 17.59 -3.69
C THR A 240 20.84 17.25 -3.74
N TYR A 241 21.71 18.24 -3.93
CA TYR A 241 23.17 18.10 -3.92
C TYR A 241 23.78 18.34 -2.54
N GLN A 242 23.02 18.89 -1.59
CA GLN A 242 23.46 19.06 -0.21
C GLN A 242 23.09 17.82 0.59
N PHE A 243 24.06 16.94 0.77
CA PHE A 243 23.91 15.80 1.65
C PHE A 243 23.87 16.26 3.10
N GLY A 244 22.93 15.71 3.88
CA GLY A 244 22.92 15.90 5.32
C GLY A 244 24.14 15.25 5.99
N ALA A 245 24.21 15.34 7.33
CA ALA A 245 25.21 14.60 8.08
C ALA A 245 25.17 13.10 7.72
N ALA A 246 26.34 12.49 7.55
CA ALA A 246 26.47 11.09 7.20
C ALA A 246 25.73 10.19 8.21
N LEU A 247 25.07 9.16 7.72
CA LEU A 247 24.44 8.14 8.56
C LEU A 247 25.53 7.23 9.11
N THR A 248 25.83 7.36 10.41
CA THR A 248 26.92 6.63 11.07
C THR A 248 26.46 5.31 11.70
N LYS A 249 25.16 5.16 11.97
CA LYS A 249 24.59 3.94 12.54
C LYS A 249 24.02 3.08 11.41
N SER A 250 24.66 1.93 11.19
CA SER A 250 24.24 0.91 10.23
C SER A 250 24.12 -0.45 10.92
N SER A 251 23.28 -1.34 10.39
CA SER A 251 23.20 -2.74 10.82
C SER A 251 24.44 -3.56 10.43
N MET A 252 25.28 -3.04 9.54
CA MET A 252 26.54 -3.67 9.12
C MET A 252 27.58 -2.63 8.68
N THR A 253 28.85 -3.01 8.78
CA THR A 253 29.99 -2.24 8.30
C THR A 253 30.11 -2.34 6.78
N SER A 254 30.87 -1.41 6.19
CA SER A 254 31.18 -1.41 4.75
C SER A 254 31.92 -2.70 4.34
N GLU A 255 32.85 -3.16 5.17
CA GLU A 255 33.65 -4.37 4.95
C GLU A 255 32.79 -5.63 5.02
N GLU A 256 31.85 -5.72 5.97
CA GLU A 256 30.88 -6.82 6.02
C GLU A 256 29.99 -6.83 4.77
N TYR A 257 29.48 -5.67 4.33
CA TYR A 257 28.65 -5.58 3.13
C TYR A 257 29.44 -6.03 1.88
N LYS A 258 30.70 -5.58 1.71
CA LYS A 258 31.57 -6.01 0.61
C LYS A 258 31.81 -7.52 0.64
N THR A 259 32.02 -8.08 1.82
CA THR A 259 32.22 -9.53 2.01
C THR A 259 30.95 -10.30 1.61
N ALA A 260 29.78 -9.84 2.02
CA ALA A 260 28.49 -10.42 1.61
C ALA A 260 28.30 -10.38 0.08
N VAL A 261 28.70 -9.28 -0.57
CA VAL A 261 28.68 -9.17 -2.05
C VAL A 261 29.63 -10.19 -2.70
N LEU A 262 30.82 -10.43 -2.14
CA LEU A 262 31.74 -11.44 -2.67
C LEU A 262 31.18 -12.85 -2.55
N HIS A 263 30.63 -13.22 -1.39
CA HIS A 263 29.95 -14.52 -1.21
C HIS A 263 28.76 -14.69 -2.17
N ALA A 264 27.95 -13.63 -2.35
CA ALA A 264 26.87 -13.66 -3.33
C ALA A 264 27.37 -13.95 -4.75
N LYS A 265 28.50 -13.36 -5.15
CA LYS A 265 29.12 -13.64 -6.46
C LYS A 265 29.62 -15.07 -6.57
N GLU A 266 30.17 -15.65 -5.51
CA GLU A 266 30.59 -17.06 -5.49
C GLU A 266 29.40 -17.99 -5.76
N HIS A 267 28.26 -17.76 -5.10
CA HIS A 267 27.03 -18.50 -5.36
C HIS A 267 26.48 -18.30 -6.78
N ILE A 268 26.64 -17.11 -7.36
CA ILE A 268 26.30 -16.86 -8.76
C ILE A 268 27.21 -17.68 -9.69
N PHE A 269 28.52 -17.70 -9.46
CA PHE A 269 29.47 -18.48 -10.28
C PHE A 269 29.28 -19.99 -10.12
N ALA A 270 28.88 -20.46 -8.94
CA ALA A 270 28.55 -21.86 -8.69
C ALA A 270 27.24 -22.29 -9.37
N GLY A 271 26.41 -21.35 -9.81
CA GLY A 271 25.10 -21.62 -10.40
C GLY A 271 23.99 -21.83 -9.37
N ASP A 272 24.22 -21.48 -8.10
CA ASP A 272 23.21 -21.60 -7.03
C ASP A 272 22.08 -20.58 -7.18
N ILE A 273 22.43 -19.36 -7.61
CA ILE A 273 21.52 -18.23 -7.82
C ILE A 273 21.93 -17.46 -9.07
N PHE A 274 20.98 -16.76 -9.69
CA PHE A 274 21.27 -15.81 -10.78
C PHE A 274 21.48 -14.39 -10.24
N GLN A 275 20.72 -14.03 -9.22
CA GLN A 275 20.77 -12.73 -8.55
C GLN A 275 20.32 -12.83 -7.11
N ILE A 276 20.91 -11.99 -6.25
CA ILE A 276 20.44 -11.71 -4.90
C ILE A 276 20.47 -10.20 -4.65
N VAL A 277 19.47 -9.71 -3.93
CA VAL A 277 19.36 -8.32 -3.49
C VAL A 277 19.73 -8.27 -2.02
N LEU A 278 20.96 -7.81 -1.75
CA LEU A 278 21.45 -7.58 -0.40
C LEU A 278 20.94 -6.21 0.11
N SER A 279 20.67 -6.14 1.40
CA SER A 279 20.20 -4.92 2.06
C SER A 279 21.01 -4.63 3.31
N GLN A 280 21.02 -3.36 3.72
CA GLN A 280 21.49 -2.93 5.04
C GLN A 280 20.57 -1.84 5.57
N ARG A 281 20.46 -1.75 6.90
CA ARG A 281 19.60 -0.76 7.56
C ARG A 281 20.45 0.37 8.11
N PHE A 282 20.08 1.60 7.77
CA PHE A 282 20.62 2.80 8.40
C PHE A 282 19.63 3.37 9.41
N GLU A 283 20.15 3.98 10.46
CA GLU A 283 19.36 4.51 11.55
C GLU A 283 19.75 5.94 11.91
N ARG A 284 18.75 6.76 12.23
CA ARG A 284 18.94 8.10 12.77
C ARG A 284 17.88 8.39 13.82
N ARG A 285 18.30 8.96 14.94
CA ARG A 285 17.38 9.53 15.94
C ARG A 285 16.99 10.94 15.50
N THR A 286 15.70 11.24 15.56
CA THR A 286 15.14 12.54 15.17
C THR A 286 14.03 12.94 16.11
N PHE A 287 13.83 14.25 16.28
CA PHE A 287 12.67 14.84 16.95
C PHE A 287 11.59 15.28 15.96
N ALA A 288 11.86 15.14 14.65
CA ALA A 288 10.87 15.46 13.63
C ALA A 288 9.63 14.59 13.82
N ASP A 289 8.46 15.20 13.74
CA ASP A 289 7.22 14.46 13.69
C ASP A 289 7.17 13.59 12.42
N PRO A 290 6.81 12.29 12.51
CA PRO A 290 6.78 11.40 11.34
C PRO A 290 5.90 11.91 10.21
N PHE A 291 4.80 12.61 10.51
CA PHE A 291 3.94 13.18 9.48
C PHE A 291 4.60 14.36 8.76
N GLU A 292 5.42 15.14 9.45
CA GLU A 292 6.23 16.17 8.81
C GLU A 292 7.30 15.57 7.89
N VAL A 293 7.85 14.41 8.26
CA VAL A 293 8.73 13.63 7.35
C VAL A 293 7.96 13.20 6.11
N TYR A 294 6.73 12.71 6.25
CA TYR A 294 5.86 12.37 5.12
C TYR A 294 5.55 13.59 4.25
N ARG A 295 5.14 14.72 4.85
CA ARG A 295 4.86 15.97 4.14
C ARG A 295 6.06 16.48 3.36
N ALA A 296 7.27 16.38 3.92
CA ALA A 296 8.50 16.72 3.23
C ALA A 296 8.80 15.73 2.08
N LEU A 297 8.63 14.43 2.31
CA LEU A 297 8.87 13.39 1.31
C LEU A 297 7.96 13.54 0.07
N ARG A 298 6.68 13.90 0.27
CA ARG A 298 5.73 14.23 -0.82
C ARG A 298 6.23 15.32 -1.76
N ILE A 299 7.04 16.25 -1.25
CA ILE A 299 7.59 17.36 -2.02
C ILE A 299 8.92 16.96 -2.69
N VAL A 300 9.79 16.28 -1.94
CA VAL A 300 11.17 15.98 -2.39
C VAL A 300 11.23 14.81 -3.37
N ASN A 301 10.44 13.77 -3.13
CA ASN A 301 10.43 12.56 -3.95
C ASN A 301 8.99 12.01 -4.09
N PRO A 302 8.12 12.70 -4.83
CA PRO A 302 6.78 12.19 -5.14
C PRO A 302 6.87 10.91 -6.00
N SER A 303 6.13 9.87 -5.61
CA SER A 303 6.10 8.59 -6.33
C SER A 303 4.69 8.07 -6.55
N PRO A 304 4.50 7.08 -7.44
CA PRO A 304 3.20 6.46 -7.69
C PRO A 304 2.54 5.83 -6.47
N TYR A 305 3.31 5.47 -5.42
CA TYR A 305 2.80 4.86 -4.20
C TYR A 305 3.39 5.55 -2.96
N MET A 306 2.72 6.61 -2.52
CA MET A 306 3.04 7.32 -1.28
C MET A 306 2.17 6.76 -0.15
N ALA A 307 2.77 6.46 0.99
CA ALA A 307 2.04 5.99 2.15
C ALA A 307 2.55 6.63 3.45
N TYR A 308 1.62 7.16 4.23
CA TYR A 308 1.77 7.32 5.67
C TYR A 308 0.89 6.26 6.32
N LEU A 309 1.46 5.33 7.08
CA LEU A 309 0.72 4.28 7.78
C LEU A 309 1.15 4.25 9.23
N GLN A 310 0.24 4.56 10.15
CA GLN A 310 0.41 4.27 11.57
C GLN A 310 -0.10 2.86 11.83
N ALA A 311 0.77 2.00 12.33
CA ALA A 311 0.46 0.67 12.79
C ALA A 311 0.95 0.51 14.24
N ARG A 312 0.41 -0.46 14.98
CA ARG A 312 0.84 -0.66 16.37
C ARG A 312 2.34 -0.95 16.42
N GLY A 313 3.08 -0.13 17.17
CA GLY A 313 4.52 -0.25 17.35
C GLY A 313 5.39 0.41 16.27
N CYS A 314 4.83 0.90 15.16
CA CYS A 314 5.61 1.62 14.15
C CYS A 314 4.79 2.55 13.25
N ILE A 315 5.42 3.63 12.81
CA ILE A 315 4.88 4.51 11.77
C ILE A 315 5.74 4.35 10.51
N LEU A 316 5.10 4.02 9.39
CA LEU A 316 5.73 3.89 8.09
C LEU A 316 5.50 5.16 7.28
N VAL A 317 6.60 5.66 6.72
CA VAL A 317 6.62 6.78 5.79
C VAL A 317 7.30 6.28 4.51
N ALA A 318 6.53 6.13 3.44
CA ALA A 318 7.00 5.49 2.21
C ALA A 318 6.72 6.33 0.96
N SER A 319 7.62 6.21 -0.01
CA SER A 319 7.51 6.72 -1.38
C SER A 319 8.08 5.64 -2.30
N SER A 320 7.23 4.73 -2.78
CA SER A 320 7.63 3.59 -3.59
C SER A 320 7.37 3.84 -5.08
N PRO A 321 8.34 3.56 -5.96
CA PRO A 321 8.13 3.54 -7.41
C PRO A 321 7.43 2.26 -7.90
N GLU A 322 7.47 1.18 -7.13
CA GLU A 322 7.09 -0.17 -7.57
C GLU A 322 5.84 -0.70 -6.86
N ILE A 323 5.06 -1.52 -7.57
CA ILE A 323 4.03 -2.41 -6.98
C ILE A 323 4.54 -3.84 -6.89
N LEU A 324 4.22 -4.52 -5.79
CA LEU A 324 4.35 -5.98 -5.74
C LEU A 324 3.31 -6.65 -6.66
N THR A 325 2.04 -6.30 -6.50
CA THR A 325 0.93 -6.84 -7.27
C THR A 325 -0.27 -5.92 -7.15
N ARG A 326 -1.13 -5.88 -8.17
CA ARG A 326 -2.43 -5.22 -8.15
C ARG A 326 -3.46 -6.16 -8.75
N THR A 327 -4.55 -6.39 -8.02
CA THR A 327 -5.68 -7.16 -8.54
C THR A 327 -6.87 -6.22 -8.70
N LYS A 328 -7.44 -6.12 -9.91
CA LYS A 328 -8.64 -5.32 -10.18
C LYS A 328 -9.52 -6.02 -11.19
N LYS A 329 -10.82 -6.19 -10.89
CA LYS A 329 -11.79 -6.88 -11.78
C LYS A 329 -11.22 -8.20 -12.32
N ARG A 330 -10.63 -9.01 -11.42
CA ARG A 330 -9.95 -10.29 -11.71
C ARG A 330 -8.69 -10.21 -12.58
N THR A 331 -8.24 -9.02 -12.97
CA THR A 331 -6.95 -8.84 -13.66
C THR A 331 -5.86 -8.64 -12.61
N ILE A 332 -4.86 -9.52 -12.64
CA ILE A 332 -3.67 -9.44 -11.81
C ILE A 332 -2.59 -8.73 -12.63
N VAL A 333 -1.92 -7.76 -12.01
CA VAL A 333 -0.84 -6.98 -12.63
C VAL A 333 0.38 -7.02 -11.73
N ASN A 334 1.51 -7.40 -12.30
CA ASN A 334 2.83 -7.27 -11.72
C ASN A 334 3.68 -6.36 -12.62
N ARG A 335 4.44 -5.44 -12.01
CA ARG A 335 5.21 -4.43 -12.76
C ARG A 335 6.65 -4.38 -12.23
N PRO A 336 7.52 -5.32 -12.67
CA PRO A 336 8.90 -5.33 -12.23
C PRO A 336 9.63 -4.08 -12.71
N LEU A 337 10.43 -3.49 -11.82
CA LEU A 337 11.36 -2.41 -12.11
C LEU A 337 12.81 -2.88 -11.91
N ALA A 338 13.64 -2.68 -12.92
CA ALA A 338 15.08 -2.89 -12.84
C ALA A 338 15.81 -1.94 -13.78
N GLY A 339 17.14 -1.88 -13.69
CA GLY A 339 17.90 -0.85 -14.38
C GLY A 339 17.62 0.53 -13.77
N THR A 340 18.67 1.26 -13.42
CA THR A 340 18.51 2.61 -12.88
C THR A 340 19.57 3.52 -13.44
N VAL A 341 19.14 4.66 -13.97
CA VAL A 341 20.05 5.75 -14.30
C VAL A 341 19.46 7.07 -13.81
N ARG A 342 20.32 8.03 -13.47
CA ARG A 342 19.88 9.38 -13.09
C ARG A 342 19.15 10.07 -14.24
N ARG A 343 18.30 11.06 -13.93
CA ARG A 343 17.77 11.97 -14.96
C ARG A 343 18.88 12.85 -15.54
N GLY A 344 18.76 13.17 -16.83
CA GLY A 344 19.65 14.13 -17.51
C GLY A 344 19.36 15.56 -17.09
N LYS A 345 20.35 16.44 -17.18
CA LYS A 345 20.19 17.89 -16.92
C LYS A 345 19.47 18.60 -18.06
N THR A 346 19.52 18.03 -19.26
CA THR A 346 18.84 18.48 -20.47
C THR A 346 18.03 17.33 -21.08
N GLU A 347 17.04 17.64 -21.91
CA GLU A 347 16.28 16.59 -22.62
C GLU A 347 17.15 15.70 -23.50
N GLU A 348 18.21 16.27 -24.10
CA GLU A 348 19.19 15.54 -24.90
C GLU A 348 20.02 14.57 -24.04
N GLU A 349 20.52 15.03 -22.89
CA GLU A 349 21.22 14.14 -21.93
C GLU A 349 20.27 13.05 -21.41
N ASP A 350 19.01 13.39 -21.13
CA ASP A 350 18.01 12.45 -20.61
C ASP A 350 17.69 11.33 -21.62
N LYS A 351 17.51 11.69 -22.91
CA LYS A 351 17.33 10.72 -23.99
C LYS A 351 18.59 9.88 -24.23
N TRP A 352 19.77 10.48 -24.13
CA TRP A 352 21.02 9.72 -24.26
C TRP A 352 21.19 8.71 -23.12
N LEU A 353 20.90 9.10 -21.86
CA LEU A 353 20.95 8.20 -20.70
C LEU A 353 19.92 7.07 -20.80
N GLU A 354 18.72 7.35 -21.31
CA GLU A 354 17.71 6.34 -21.63
C GLU A 354 18.25 5.32 -22.64
N GLN A 355 18.84 5.78 -23.74
CA GLN A 355 19.43 4.89 -24.75
C GLN A 355 20.63 4.10 -24.19
N GLN A 356 21.46 4.69 -23.33
CA GLN A 356 22.53 3.96 -22.65
C GLN A 356 21.96 2.85 -21.76
N LEU A 357 20.90 3.14 -20.99
CA LEU A 357 20.26 2.15 -20.12
C LEU A 357 19.66 0.98 -20.91
N LEU A 358 18.99 1.26 -22.03
CA LEU A 358 18.38 0.23 -22.89
C LEU A 358 19.39 -0.58 -23.70
N ASN A 359 20.63 -0.09 -23.85
CA ASN A 359 21.71 -0.80 -24.52
C ASN A 359 22.69 -1.47 -23.53
N ASP A 360 22.50 -1.32 -22.22
CA ASP A 360 23.28 -2.03 -21.21
C ASP A 360 22.77 -3.48 -21.13
N GLU A 361 23.49 -4.39 -21.78
CA GLU A 361 23.17 -5.82 -21.85
C GLU A 361 22.96 -6.45 -20.46
N LYS A 362 23.71 -6.00 -19.45
CA LYS A 362 23.59 -6.51 -18.08
C LYS A 362 22.26 -6.08 -17.47
N GLN A 363 21.91 -4.79 -17.55
CA GLN A 363 20.66 -4.27 -16.98
C GLN A 363 19.45 -4.89 -17.70
N CYS A 364 19.53 -5.06 -19.01
CA CYS A 364 18.49 -5.69 -19.81
C CYS A 364 18.30 -7.16 -19.43
N ALA A 365 19.39 -7.92 -19.27
CA ALA A 365 19.32 -9.32 -18.85
C ALA A 365 18.72 -9.47 -17.43
N GLU A 366 19.13 -8.62 -16.49
CA GLU A 366 18.58 -8.56 -15.13
C GLU A 366 17.07 -8.30 -15.17
N HIS A 367 16.65 -7.32 -15.97
CA HIS A 367 15.25 -6.96 -16.12
C HIS A 367 14.41 -8.09 -16.72
N ILE A 368 14.88 -8.75 -17.79
CA ILE A 368 14.18 -9.87 -18.41
C ILE A 368 13.97 -11.03 -17.43
N MET A 369 14.99 -11.33 -16.62
CA MET A 369 14.87 -12.36 -15.59
C MET A 369 13.78 -12.04 -14.56
N LEU A 370 13.64 -10.76 -14.16
CA LEU A 370 12.57 -10.31 -13.26
C LEU A 370 11.19 -10.34 -13.93
N VAL A 371 11.12 -10.06 -15.24
CA VAL A 371 9.88 -10.24 -16.02
C VAL A 371 9.45 -11.71 -16.03
N ASP A 372 10.38 -12.64 -16.24
CA ASP A 372 10.07 -14.08 -16.20
C ASP A 372 9.65 -14.53 -14.80
N LEU A 373 10.26 -13.97 -13.76
CA LEU A 373 9.82 -14.21 -12.39
C LEU A 373 8.39 -13.70 -12.13
N GLY A 374 8.08 -12.48 -12.59
CA GLY A 374 6.73 -11.92 -12.54
C GLY A 374 5.71 -12.75 -13.33
N ARG A 375 6.09 -13.30 -14.49
CA ARG A 375 5.27 -14.25 -15.27
C ARG A 375 4.98 -15.52 -14.49
N ASN A 376 5.97 -16.06 -13.78
CA ASN A 376 5.79 -17.23 -12.94
C ASN A 376 4.84 -16.95 -11.77
N ASP A 377 5.01 -15.82 -11.08
CA ASP A 377 4.17 -15.43 -9.95
C ASP A 377 2.70 -15.23 -10.39
N VAL A 378 2.47 -14.45 -11.45
CA VAL A 378 1.14 -14.21 -12.01
C VAL A 378 0.55 -15.52 -12.55
N GLY A 379 1.35 -16.36 -13.20
CA GLY A 379 0.90 -17.62 -13.79
C GLY A 379 0.42 -18.65 -12.77
N ARG A 380 0.94 -18.66 -11.55
CA ARG A 380 0.47 -19.56 -10.48
C ARG A 380 -0.99 -19.37 -10.08
N VAL A 381 -1.52 -18.17 -10.30
CA VAL A 381 -2.86 -17.75 -9.86
C VAL A 381 -3.77 -17.31 -11.01
N SER A 382 -3.30 -17.45 -12.25
CA SER A 382 -4.03 -17.02 -13.44
C SER A 382 -4.50 -18.21 -14.29
N LYS A 383 -5.56 -18.01 -15.09
CA LYS A 383 -6.03 -18.98 -16.07
C LYS A 383 -4.91 -19.31 -17.08
N ALA A 384 -4.81 -20.59 -17.44
CA ALA A 384 -3.84 -21.04 -18.43
C ALA A 384 -3.99 -20.26 -19.75
N GLY A 385 -2.87 -19.76 -20.29
CA GLY A 385 -2.85 -18.95 -21.51
C GLY A 385 -3.28 -17.49 -21.36
N SER A 386 -3.72 -17.04 -20.17
CA SER A 386 -4.11 -15.64 -19.95
C SER A 386 -2.95 -14.71 -19.65
N VAL A 387 -1.79 -15.25 -19.23
CA VAL A 387 -0.63 -14.44 -18.82
C VAL A 387 0.02 -13.78 -20.03
N LYS A 388 0.18 -12.45 -19.98
CA LYS A 388 0.74 -11.64 -21.06
C LYS A 388 1.76 -10.65 -20.51
N VAL A 389 2.75 -10.33 -21.34
CA VAL A 389 3.63 -9.17 -21.13
C VAL A 389 3.11 -8.06 -22.02
N GLU A 390 2.35 -7.12 -21.45
CA GLU A 390 1.68 -6.04 -22.21
C GLU A 390 2.66 -4.95 -22.65
N LYS A 391 3.65 -4.68 -21.81
CA LYS A 391 4.73 -3.73 -22.09
C LYS A 391 6.04 -4.36 -21.67
N LEU A 392 7.04 -4.31 -22.54
CA LEU A 392 8.35 -4.89 -22.32
C LEU A 392 9.42 -3.81 -22.47
N MET A 393 10.30 -3.73 -21.46
CA MET A 393 11.47 -2.85 -21.41
C MET A 393 11.21 -1.38 -21.74
N ASN A 394 10.09 -0.85 -21.26
CA ASN A 394 9.72 0.55 -21.38
C ASN A 394 10.41 1.38 -20.27
N VAL A 395 10.90 2.56 -20.60
CA VAL A 395 11.55 3.44 -19.61
C VAL A 395 10.52 4.30 -18.88
N GLU A 396 10.46 4.13 -17.57
CA GLU A 396 9.69 4.97 -16.67
C GLU A 396 10.61 6.02 -16.04
N ARG A 397 10.28 7.30 -16.24
CA ARG A 397 11.01 8.41 -15.65
C ARG A 397 10.40 8.74 -14.30
N TYR A 398 11.24 9.07 -13.34
CA TYR A 398 10.91 9.58 -12.01
C TYR A 398 11.58 10.94 -11.81
N SER A 399 11.36 11.58 -10.65
CA SER A 399 11.89 12.92 -10.36
C SER A 399 13.42 13.00 -10.50
N HIS A 400 14.15 11.98 -10.01
CA HIS A 400 15.62 11.99 -9.96
C HIS A 400 16.28 10.84 -10.73
N VAL A 401 15.53 9.80 -11.06
CA VAL A 401 16.02 8.60 -11.76
C VAL A 401 15.04 8.16 -12.85
N MET A 402 15.44 7.22 -13.69
CA MET A 402 14.55 6.47 -14.58
C MET A 402 14.88 4.97 -14.49
N HIS A 403 13.88 4.13 -14.73
CA HIS A 403 13.96 2.68 -14.61
C HIS A 403 13.47 1.97 -15.88
N ILE A 404 14.02 0.79 -16.15
CA ILE A 404 13.40 -0.16 -17.08
C ILE A 404 12.19 -0.77 -16.35
N SER A 405 11.04 -0.73 -17.01
CA SER A 405 9.76 -1.24 -16.50
C SER A 405 9.19 -2.23 -17.49
N SER A 406 8.39 -3.16 -17.00
CA SER A 406 7.56 -4.03 -17.83
C SER A 406 6.27 -4.34 -17.12
N THR A 407 5.22 -4.68 -17.85
CA THR A 407 3.90 -4.97 -17.28
C THR A 407 3.52 -6.39 -17.63
N VAL A 408 3.39 -7.24 -16.59
CA VAL A 408 2.90 -8.61 -16.70
C VAL A 408 1.47 -8.63 -16.19
N THR A 409 0.54 -9.12 -17.00
CA THR A 409 -0.87 -9.26 -16.64
C THR A 409 -1.35 -10.70 -16.75
N GLY A 410 -2.40 -11.04 -16.00
CA GLY A 410 -3.05 -12.35 -16.06
C GLY A 410 -4.49 -12.27 -15.56
N GLU A 411 -5.34 -13.19 -15.99
CA GLU A 411 -6.71 -13.29 -15.51
C GLU A 411 -6.77 -14.29 -14.36
N ALA A 412 -7.15 -13.86 -13.16
CA ALA A 412 -7.22 -14.69 -11.97
C ALA A 412 -8.12 -15.94 -12.19
N LEU A 413 -7.76 -17.07 -11.58
CA LEU A 413 -8.58 -18.28 -11.53
C LEU A 413 -9.91 -18.02 -10.79
N ALA A 414 -10.99 -18.68 -11.23
CA ALA A 414 -12.37 -18.42 -10.75
C ALA A 414 -12.47 -18.41 -9.21
N ASP A 415 -11.86 -19.41 -8.59
CA ASP A 415 -11.95 -19.70 -7.16
C ASP A 415 -10.85 -19.04 -6.32
N LEU A 416 -10.01 -18.20 -6.92
CA LEU A 416 -8.93 -17.48 -6.24
C LEU A 416 -9.27 -16.01 -6.03
N THR A 417 -8.76 -15.50 -4.92
CA THR A 417 -8.98 -14.14 -4.42
C THR A 417 -7.71 -13.30 -4.52
N CYS A 418 -7.81 -12.01 -4.19
CA CYS A 418 -6.66 -11.11 -4.07
C CYS A 418 -5.62 -11.60 -3.04
N TRP A 419 -6.05 -12.32 -2.00
CA TRP A 419 -5.17 -12.94 -1.00
C TRP A 419 -4.26 -14.01 -1.60
N ASP A 420 -4.78 -14.80 -2.54
CA ASP A 420 -4.00 -15.82 -3.25
C ASP A 420 -2.97 -15.18 -4.19
N ALA A 421 -3.37 -14.08 -4.86
CA ALA A 421 -2.46 -13.29 -5.69
C ALA A 421 -1.33 -12.63 -4.88
N LEU A 422 -1.66 -12.07 -3.71
CA LEU A 422 -0.68 -11.54 -2.76
C LEU A 422 0.30 -12.64 -2.33
N ARG A 423 -0.20 -13.81 -1.91
CA ARG A 423 0.62 -14.94 -1.49
C ARG A 423 1.55 -15.41 -2.61
N ALA A 424 1.07 -15.43 -3.84
CA ALA A 424 1.87 -15.85 -4.99
C ALA A 424 3.00 -14.86 -5.30
N ALA A 425 2.78 -13.57 -5.07
CA ALA A 425 3.75 -12.53 -5.34
C ALA A 425 4.84 -12.41 -4.25
N LEU A 426 4.54 -12.73 -2.98
CA LEU A 426 5.47 -12.58 -1.86
C LEU A 426 6.67 -13.56 -1.90
N PRO A 427 7.91 -13.09 -1.71
CA PRO A 427 8.37 -11.70 -1.71
C PRO A 427 8.61 -11.22 -3.16
N VAL A 428 8.64 -9.90 -3.41
CA VAL A 428 8.92 -9.40 -4.78
C VAL A 428 10.32 -9.83 -5.22
N GLY A 429 10.47 -10.16 -6.51
CA GLY A 429 11.76 -10.50 -7.11
C GLY A 429 12.80 -9.39 -6.94
N THR A 430 12.38 -8.14 -7.02
CA THR A 430 13.25 -6.94 -6.96
C THR A 430 13.85 -6.66 -5.59
N VAL A 431 13.39 -7.31 -4.53
CA VAL A 431 13.94 -7.20 -3.16
C VAL A 431 14.43 -8.54 -2.61
N SER A 432 14.44 -9.57 -3.44
CA SER A 432 14.95 -10.90 -3.09
C SER A 432 16.00 -11.36 -4.10
N GLY A 433 15.57 -11.65 -5.33
CA GLY A 433 16.37 -12.02 -6.50
C GLY A 433 15.81 -13.27 -7.20
N ALA A 434 16.67 -13.99 -7.94
CA ALA A 434 16.28 -15.21 -8.65
C ALA A 434 17.30 -16.36 -8.46
N PRO A 435 16.84 -17.62 -8.26
CA PRO A 435 15.46 -18.04 -8.02
C PRO A 435 15.00 -17.73 -6.59
N LYS A 436 13.78 -17.21 -6.42
CA LYS A 436 13.21 -16.76 -5.12
C LYS A 436 13.45 -17.74 -3.97
N SER A 437 13.31 -19.03 -4.25
CA SER A 437 13.28 -20.04 -3.18
C SER A 437 14.64 -20.48 -2.63
N LEU A 438 15.76 -20.08 -3.25
CA LEU A 438 17.12 -20.43 -2.80
C LEU A 438 17.83 -19.27 -2.07
N ILE A 439 17.34 -18.04 -2.29
CA ILE A 439 17.96 -16.80 -1.79
C ILE A 439 17.87 -16.71 -0.28
N SER A 440 16.83 -17.27 0.30
CA SER A 440 16.54 -17.13 1.71
C SER A 440 17.35 -18.08 2.61
N ARG A 441 17.96 -19.13 2.03
CA ARG A 441 18.95 -19.99 2.70
C ARG A 441 20.35 -19.37 2.79
N HIS A 442 20.66 -18.43 1.89
CA HIS A 442 21.98 -17.79 1.77
C HIS A 442 21.94 -16.31 2.20
N GLY A 443 20.76 -15.67 2.15
CA GLY A 443 20.49 -14.28 2.52
C GLY A 443 20.23 -14.06 4.01
N SER A 444 20.35 -15.10 4.85
CA SER A 444 20.24 -15.03 6.32
C SER A 444 21.26 -14.08 6.96
N ILE A 445 22.22 -13.57 6.16
CA ILE A 445 23.29 -12.67 6.57
C ILE A 445 22.90 -11.18 6.42
N SER A 446 21.81 -10.81 5.71
CA SER A 446 21.61 -9.41 5.28
C SER A 446 20.18 -8.85 5.26
N LEU A 447 19.14 -9.68 5.42
CA LEU A 447 17.76 -9.19 5.41
C LEU A 447 17.26 -9.01 6.85
N GLY A 448 17.41 -7.80 7.39
CA GLY A 448 16.82 -7.44 8.68
C GLY A 448 15.29 -7.34 8.59
N HIS A 449 14.60 -7.35 9.74
CA HIS A 449 13.13 -7.20 9.80
C HIS A 449 12.72 -5.83 9.25
N HIS A 450 12.10 -5.81 8.08
CA HIS A 450 11.61 -4.59 7.43
C HIS A 450 10.23 -4.81 6.83
N VAL A 451 9.50 -3.72 6.65
CA VAL A 451 8.23 -3.76 5.94
C VAL A 451 8.48 -3.90 4.45
N ASN A 452 7.85 -4.90 3.85
CA ASN A 452 8.03 -5.26 2.44
C ASN A 452 6.93 -4.68 1.55
N MET A 453 5.72 -4.57 2.09
CA MET A 453 4.55 -4.06 1.38
C MET A 453 3.65 -3.25 2.32
N VAL A 454 3.11 -2.14 1.79
CA VAL A 454 1.89 -1.48 2.29
C VAL A 454 0.76 -1.74 1.28
N CYS A 455 -0.45 -2.01 1.75
CA CYS A 455 -1.58 -2.35 0.88
C CYS A 455 -2.92 -1.80 1.39
N GLY A 456 -3.87 -1.68 0.45
CA GLY A 456 -5.31 -1.70 0.69
C GLY A 456 -5.91 -2.89 -0.07
N ILE A 457 -6.81 -3.63 0.57
CA ILE A 457 -7.51 -4.80 0.04
C ILE A 457 -9.00 -4.59 0.32
N ASP A 458 -9.76 -4.37 -0.75
CA ASP A 458 -11.20 -4.14 -0.77
C ASP A 458 -12.01 -5.43 -0.91
#